data_AF-A0A2A4RMZ9-F1
#
_entry.id   AF-A0A2A4RMZ9-F1
#
_cell.length_a   1.000
_cell.length_b   1.000
_cell.length_c   1.000
_cell.angle_alpha   90.00
_cell.angle_beta   90.00
_cell.angle_gamma   90.00
#
_symmetry.space_group_name_H-M   'P 1'
#
loop_
_entity.id
_entity.type
_entity.pdbx_description
1 polymer ?
#
loop_
_entity_poly.entity_id
_entity_poly.type
_entity_poly.pdbx_seq_one_letter_code
_entity_poly.pdbx_strand_id
1 'polypeptide(L)'
;MSDYSDIEIVEDGTTLNSSEYLADIPTKLTSGVLGLMGFMTACLVGLLAGNPGIIILGRALIAMLCCAFVGKILGAVGEVCIREFVNRYKFDRPEPAMPQQLADLDMEKQAHESMVKNMKKAA
;
A
#
# COMPACT_ATOMS: atom_id res chain seq x y z
N MET A 1 40.30 10.37 -6.56
CA MET A 1 39.57 9.92 -5.36
C MET A 1 38.46 10.93 -5.18
N SER A 2 37.32 10.67 -5.81
CA SER A 2 36.24 11.67 -5.95
C SER A 2 35.47 11.77 -4.65
N ASP A 3 35.32 13.01 -4.21
CA ASP A 3 34.64 13.43 -2.99
C ASP A 3 33.13 13.23 -3.15
N TYR A 4 32.51 12.51 -2.21
CA TYR A 4 31.07 12.19 -2.18
C TYR A 4 30.40 12.99 -1.05
N SER A 5 30.79 14.25 -0.88
CA SER A 5 30.32 15.15 0.19
C SER A 5 29.01 15.88 -0.15
N ASP A 6 28.53 15.82 -1.40
CA ASP A 6 27.35 16.55 -1.87
C ASP A 6 26.07 15.70 -2.01
N ILE A 7 26.03 14.48 -1.46
CA ILE A 7 24.76 13.74 -1.37
C ILE A 7 23.99 14.28 -0.16
N GLU A 8 23.31 15.41 -0.35
CA GLU A 8 22.18 15.77 0.50
C GLU A 8 21.13 14.66 0.36
N ILE A 9 21.11 13.76 1.33
CA ILE A 9 19.93 12.94 1.59
C ILE A 9 18.87 13.96 2.02
N VAL A 10 18.07 14.40 1.06
CA VAL A 10 16.81 15.09 1.34
C VAL A 10 15.97 14.07 2.10
N GLU A 11 16.09 14.10 3.42
CA GLU A 11 15.15 13.53 4.36
C GLU A 11 13.86 14.33 4.14
N ASP A 12 13.09 13.91 3.14
CA ASP A 12 11.76 14.43 2.86
C ASP A 12 10.95 14.21 4.13
N GLY A 13 10.85 15.27 4.95
CA GLY A 13 10.17 15.33 6.22
C GLY A 13 8.65 15.21 6.10
N THR A 14 8.15 14.55 5.06
CA THR A 14 6.83 13.96 5.07
C THR A 14 6.88 12.74 5.98
N THR A 15 6.59 12.97 7.25
CA THR A 15 5.98 11.98 8.15
C THR A 15 4.58 11.61 7.61
N LEU A 16 4.52 11.13 6.37
CA LEU A 16 3.38 10.42 5.82
C LEU A 16 3.29 9.15 6.64
N ASN A 17 2.26 9.05 7.47
CA ASN A 17 1.95 7.84 8.22
C ASN A 17 2.02 6.63 7.28
N SER A 18 3.10 5.83 7.36
CA SER A 18 3.31 4.69 6.47
C SER A 18 2.15 3.68 6.53
N SER A 19 1.41 3.68 7.64
CA SER A 19 0.17 2.95 7.84
C SER A 19 -1.00 3.42 6.96
N GLU A 20 -1.09 4.73 6.68
CA GLU A 20 -2.11 5.33 5.82
C GLU A 20 -1.83 5.00 4.34
N TYR A 21 -0.56 4.97 3.94
CA TYR A 21 -0.14 4.55 2.59
C TYR A 21 -0.42 3.07 2.34
N LEU A 22 -0.14 2.20 3.32
CA LEU A 22 -0.39 0.75 3.22
C LEU A 22 -1.87 0.39 3.15
N ALA A 23 -2.75 1.18 3.78
CA ALA A 23 -4.20 1.01 3.70
C ALA A 23 -4.76 1.42 2.33
N ASP A 24 -4.20 2.47 1.72
CA ASP A 24 -4.65 3.01 0.44
C ASP A 24 -4.24 2.17 -0.77
N ILE A 25 -3.11 1.47 -0.69
CA ILE A 25 -2.56 0.64 -1.76
C ILE A 25 -3.57 -0.41 -2.26
N PRO A 26 -4.16 -1.28 -1.42
CA PRO A 26 -5.06 -2.34 -1.90
C PRO A 26 -6.30 -1.78 -2.59
N THR A 27 -6.93 -0.73 -2.04
CA THR A 27 -8.15 -0.14 -2.60
C THR A 27 -7.93 0.49 -3.97
N LYS A 28 -6.79 1.18 -4.16
CA LYS A 28 -6.43 1.75 -5.47
C LYS A 28 -6.12 0.66 -6.48
N LEU A 29 -5.36 -0.37 -6.09
CA LEU A 29 -5.01 -1.51 -6.94
C LEU A 29 -6.25 -2.28 -7.40
N THR A 30 -7.13 -2.67 -6.47
CA THR A 30 -8.34 -3.44 -6.82
C THR A 30 -9.25 -2.67 -7.75
N SER A 31 -9.45 -1.37 -7.51
CA SER A 31 -10.29 -0.52 -8.37
C SER A 31 -9.75 -0.41 -9.80
N GLY A 32 -8.43 -0.25 -9.97
CA GLY A 32 -7.80 -0.16 -11.28
C GLY A 32 -7.91 -1.47 -12.06
N VAL A 33 -7.60 -2.60 -11.41
CA VAL A 33 -7.64 -3.93 -12.05
C VAL A 33 -9.07 -4.29 -12.45
N LEU A 34 -10.06 -4.08 -11.58
CA LEU A 34 -11.47 -4.35 -11.90
C LEU A 34 -11.99 -3.46 -13.02
N GLY A 35 -11.65 -2.16 -13.01
CA GLY A 35 -12.03 -1.22 -14.07
C GLY A 35 -11.50 -1.68 -15.43
N LEU A 36 -10.23 -2.06 -15.51
CA LEU A 36 -9.59 -2.49 -16.75
C LEU A 36 -10.14 -3.84 -17.25
N MET A 37 -10.40 -4.79 -16.34
CA MET A 37 -11.07 -6.05 -16.67
C MET A 37 -12.49 -5.82 -17.22
N GLY A 38 -13.26 -4.91 -16.61
CA GLY A 38 -14.59 -4.52 -17.08
C GLY A 38 -14.56 -3.92 -18.48
N PHE A 39 -13.60 -3.02 -18.73
CA PHE A 39 -13.36 -2.43 -20.05
C PHE A 39 -13.04 -3.50 -21.10
N MET A 40 -12.08 -4.37 -20.81
CA MET A 40 -11.64 -5.42 -21.73
C MET A 40 -12.78 -6.38 -22.07
N THR A 41 -13.57 -6.78 -21.08
CA THR A 41 -14.73 -7.67 -21.27
C THR A 41 -15.80 -7.00 -22.12
N ALA A 42 -16.10 -5.72 -21.88
CA ALA A 42 -17.07 -4.96 -22.69
C ALA A 42 -16.62 -4.78 -24.15
N CYS A 43 -15.32 -4.55 -24.37
CA CYS A 43 -14.75 -4.50 -25.72
C CYS A 43 -14.89 -5.84 -26.46
N LEU A 44 -14.58 -6.96 -25.80
CA LEU A 44 -14.70 -8.30 -26.39
C LEU A 44 -16.15 -8.64 -26.74
N VAL A 45 -17.08 -8.41 -25.81
CA VAL A 45 -18.52 -8.66 -26.04
C VAL A 45 -19.06 -7.74 -27.14
N GLY A 46 -18.67 -6.47 -27.15
CA GLY A 46 -19.07 -5.51 -28.16
C GLY A 46 -18.62 -5.91 -29.57
N LEU A 47 -17.38 -6.40 -29.69
CA LEU A 47 -16.80 -6.88 -30.95
C LEU A 47 -17.48 -8.17 -31.44
N LEU A 48 -17.71 -9.12 -30.54
CA LEU A 48 -18.41 -10.38 -30.87
C LEU A 48 -19.86 -10.14 -31.33
N ALA A 49 -20.50 -9.07 -30.86
CA ALA A 49 -21.84 -8.69 -31.27
C ALA A 49 -21.88 -7.93 -32.62
N GLY A 50 -20.74 -7.69 -33.28
CA GLY A 50 -20.67 -7.01 -34.57
C GLY A 50 -21.05 -5.52 -34.52
N ASN A 51 -20.98 -4.88 -33.35
CA ASN A 51 -21.31 -3.48 -33.20
C ASN A 51 -20.22 -2.56 -33.80
N PRO A 52 -20.56 -1.34 -34.24
CA PRO A 52 -19.55 -0.38 -34.68
C PRO A 52 -18.66 0.07 -33.51
N GLY A 53 -17.36 0.26 -33.79
CA GLY A 53 -16.34 0.52 -32.78
C GLY A 53 -16.62 1.70 -31.85
N ILE A 54 -17.25 2.76 -32.35
CA ILE A 54 -17.63 3.95 -31.56
C ILE A 54 -18.65 3.60 -30.46
N ILE A 55 -19.63 2.73 -30.77
CA ILE A 55 -20.64 2.31 -29.79
C ILE A 55 -20.00 1.40 -28.74
N ILE A 56 -19.08 0.53 -29.16
CA ILE A 56 -18.35 -0.37 -28.26
C ILE A 56 -17.52 0.46 -27.27
N LEU A 57 -16.76 1.43 -27.76
CA LEU A 57 -15.91 2.27 -26.92
C LEU A 57 -16.73 3.04 -25.88
N GLY A 58 -17.86 3.62 -26.28
CA GLY A 58 -18.76 4.31 -25.35
C GLY A 58 -19.26 3.40 -24.23
N ARG A 59 -19.70 2.18 -24.56
CA ARG A 59 -20.15 1.20 -23.56
C ARG A 59 -19.02 0.69 -22.67
N ALA A 60 -17.84 0.47 -23.24
CA ALA A 60 -16.67 0.00 -22.52
C ALA A 60 -16.17 1.03 -21.49
N LEU A 61 -16.19 2.32 -21.81
CA LEU A 61 -15.86 3.39 -20.87
C LEU A 61 -16.86 3.47 -19.70
N ILE A 62 -18.16 3.32 -19.97
CA ILE A 62 -19.18 3.26 -18.91
C ILE A 62 -18.95 2.03 -18.02
N ALA A 63 -18.71 0.87 -18.62
CA ALA A 63 -18.40 -0.36 -17.88
C ALA A 63 -17.14 -0.21 -17.02
N MET A 64 -16.09 0.43 -17.53
CA MET A 64 -14.87 0.74 -16.79
C MET A 64 -15.16 1.56 -15.53
N LEU A 65 -15.96 2.64 -15.65
CA LEU A 65 -16.32 3.49 -14.52
C LEU A 65 -17.16 2.73 -13.48
N CYS A 66 -18.14 1.94 -13.92
CA CYS A 66 -18.96 1.11 -13.04
C CYS A 66 -18.09 0.08 -12.29
N CYS A 67 -17.22 -0.65 -13.00
CA CYS A 67 -16.34 -1.64 -12.40
C CYS A 67 -15.27 -1.02 -11.48
N ALA A 68 -14.75 0.17 -11.81
CA ALA A 68 -13.83 0.89 -10.95
C ALA A 68 -14.51 1.33 -9.64
N PHE A 69 -15.75 1.79 -9.71
CA PHE A 69 -16.54 2.15 -8.52
C PHE A 69 -16.81 0.92 -7.63
N VAL A 70 -17.22 -0.19 -8.23
CA VAL A 70 -17.40 -1.46 -7.51
C VAL A 70 -16.08 -1.95 -6.89
N GLY A 71 -14.97 -1.84 -7.61
CA GLY A 71 -13.65 -2.21 -7.10
C GLY A 71 -13.18 -1.35 -5.93
N LYS A 72 -13.56 -0.07 -5.87
CA LYS A 72 -13.33 0.77 -4.68
C LYS A 72 -14.13 0.30 -3.47
N ILE A 73 -15.41 -0.03 -3.65
CA ILE A 73 -16.26 -0.55 -2.57
C ILE A 73 -15.68 -1.87 -2.06
N LEU A 74 -15.33 -2.78 -2.96
CA LEU A 74 -14.70 -4.07 -2.61
C LEU A 74 -13.37 -3.89 -1.88
N GLY A 75 -12.54 -2.93 -2.32
CA GLY A 75 -11.28 -2.61 -1.63
C GLY A 75 -11.51 -2.15 -0.19
N ALA A 76 -12.43 -1.20 0.01
CA ALA A 76 -12.76 -0.69 1.33
C ALA A 76 -13.33 -1.77 2.26
N VAL A 77 -14.24 -2.61 1.76
CA VAL A 77 -14.77 -3.75 2.53
C VAL A 77 -13.68 -4.77 2.84
N GLY A 78 -12.80 -5.05 1.87
CA GLY A 78 -11.66 -5.94 2.05
C GLY A 78 -10.72 -5.47 3.16
N GLU A 79 -10.42 -4.18 3.19
CA GLU A 79 -9.60 -3.57 4.23
C GLU A 79 -10.21 -3.75 5.63
N VAL A 80 -11.51 -3.48 5.76
CA VAL A 80 -12.24 -3.66 7.03
C VAL A 80 -12.22 -5.12 7.47
N CYS A 81 -12.49 -6.06 6.56
CA CYS A 81 -12.45 -7.49 6.85
C CYS A 81 -11.06 -7.97 7.28
N ILE A 82 -10.00 -7.51 6.61
CA ILE A 82 -8.63 -7.88 6.96
C ILE A 82 -8.26 -7.29 8.33
N ARG A 83 -8.60 -6.02 8.58
CA ARG A 83 -8.35 -5.36 9.88
C ARG A 83 -9.04 -6.10 11.02
N GLU A 84 -10.30 -6.48 10.82
CA GLU A 84 -11.07 -7.26 11.80
C GLU A 84 -10.44 -8.64 12.04
N PHE A 85 -10.06 -9.33 10.96
CA PHE A 85 -9.41 -10.64 11.06
C PHE A 85 -8.07 -10.57 11.80
N VAL A 86 -7.22 -9.58 11.48
CA VAL A 86 -5.93 -9.38 12.16
C VAL A 86 -6.13 -9.05 13.63
N ASN A 87 -7.10 -8.20 13.97
CA ASN A 87 -7.40 -7.88 15.36
C ASN A 87 -7.87 -9.10 16.15
N ARG A 88 -8.77 -9.91 15.58
CA ARG A 88 -9.21 -11.17 16.21
C ARG A 88 -8.06 -12.15 16.36
N TYR A 89 -7.23 -12.30 15.34
CA TYR A 89 -6.08 -13.19 15.39
C TYR A 89 -5.08 -12.79 16.48
N LYS A 90 -4.81 -11.48 16.65
CA LYS A 90 -3.96 -10.96 17.74
C LYS A 90 -4.58 -11.16 19.12
N PHE A 91 -5.91 -11.07 19.23
CA PHE A 91 -6.61 -11.33 20.48
C PHE A 91 -6.55 -12.81 20.87
N ASP A 92 -6.75 -13.72 19.91
CA ASP A 92 -6.75 -15.17 20.14
C ASP A 92 -5.34 -15.73 20.36
N ARG A 93 -4.32 -15.04 19.86
CA ARG A 93 -2.90 -15.41 20.01
C ARG A 93 -2.13 -14.21 20.57
N PRO A 94 -2.26 -13.92 21.88
CA PRO A 94 -1.41 -12.92 22.50
C PRO A 94 0.04 -13.30 22.24
N GLU A 95 0.81 -12.37 21.66
CA GLU A 95 2.21 -12.62 21.36
C GLU A 95 2.90 -13.07 22.65
N PRO A 96 3.65 -14.19 22.63
CA PRO A 96 4.45 -14.55 23.78
C PRO A 96 5.37 -13.37 24.09
N ALA A 97 5.44 -12.98 25.37
CA ALA A 97 6.26 -11.87 25.82
C ALA A 97 7.64 -11.98 25.17
N MET A 98 8.08 -10.89 24.53
CA MET A 98 9.32 -10.81 23.79
C MET A 98 10.43 -11.49 24.64
N PRO A 99 11.12 -12.52 24.12
CA PRO A 99 12.14 -13.19 24.91
C PRO A 99 13.14 -12.13 25.36
N GLN A 100 13.47 -12.09 26.65
CA GLN A 100 14.27 -11.01 27.27
C GLN A 100 15.53 -10.67 26.46
N GLN A 101 16.14 -11.67 25.83
CA GLN A 101 17.29 -11.55 24.94
C GLN A 101 17.09 -10.55 23.77
N LEU A 102 15.87 -10.46 23.22
CA LEU A 102 15.57 -9.52 22.13
C LEU A 102 15.37 -8.09 22.66
N ALA A 103 14.78 -7.95 23.84
CA ALA A 103 14.62 -6.66 24.49
C ALA A 103 15.98 -6.06 24.89
N ASP A 104 16.90 -6.91 25.36
CA ASP A 104 18.28 -6.52 25.69
C ASP A 104 19.06 -6.04 24.44
N LEU A 105 18.90 -6.74 23.31
CA LEU A 105 19.52 -6.35 22.04
C LEU A 105 18.99 -5.03 21.48
N ASP A 106 17.69 -4.77 21.62
CA ASP A 106 17.08 -3.50 21.19
C ASP A 106 17.52 -2.32 22.09
N MET A 107 17.66 -2.55 23.40
CA MET A 107 18.26 -1.57 24.32
C MET A 107 19.70 -1.25 23.93
N GLU A 108 20.51 -2.26 23.60
CA GLU A 108 21.90 -2.07 23.20
C GLU A 108 22.01 -1.27 21.89
N LYS A 109 21.15 -1.58 20.90
CA LYS A 109 21.07 -0.82 19.64
C LYS A 109 20.68 0.63 19.87
N GLN A 110 19.63 0.90 20.66
CA GLN A 110 19.22 2.27 20.97
C GLN A 110 20.32 3.04 21.73
N ALA A 111 21.01 2.39 22.66
CA ALA A 111 22.14 3.00 23.37
C ALA A 111 23.26 3.38 22.40
N HIS A 112 23.66 2.47 21.50
CA HIS A 112 24.68 2.74 20.50
C HIS A 112 24.29 3.88 19.56
N GLU A 113 23.05 3.92 19.09
CA GLU A 113 22.56 4.98 18.21
C GLU A 113 22.57 6.35 18.90
N SER A 114 22.23 6.40 20.19
CA SER A 114 22.31 7.62 21.00
C SER A 114 23.76 8.11 21.19
N MET A 115 24.72 7.19 21.37
CA MET A 115 26.14 7.53 21.47
C MET A 115 26.68 8.08 20.15
N VAL A 116 26.36 7.45 19.01
CA VAL A 116 26.75 7.93 17.69
C VAL A 116 26.20 9.34 17.43
N LYS A 117 24.94 9.58 17.80
CA LYS A 117 24.30 10.90 17.67
C LYS A 117 25.00 11.97 18.52
N ASN A 118 25.45 11.62 19.72
CA ASN A 118 26.21 12.53 20.59
C ASN A 118 27.63 12.79 20.06
N MET A 119 28.32 11.77 19.55
CA MET A 119 29.65 11.94 18.93
C MET A 119 29.57 12.81 17.67
N LYS A 120 28.56 12.62 16.82
CA LYS A 120 28.33 13.46 15.64
C LYS A 120 28.00 14.91 15.97
N LYS A 121 27.47 15.21 17.16
CA LYS A 121 27.18 16.58 17.61
C LYS A 121 28.39 17.27 18.24
N ALA A 122 29.41 16.52 18.65
CA ALA A 122 30.60 17.02 19.32
C ALA A 122 31.79 17.23 18.36
N ALA A 123 31.69 16.73 17.13
CA ALA A 123 32.63 16.95 16.03
C ALA A 123 32.15 18.11 15.14
#